data_AF-A0A8C9BVT6-F1
#
_entry.id   AF-A0A8C9BVT6-F1
#
_cell.length_a   1.000
_cell.length_b   1.000
_cell.length_c   1.000
_cell.angle_alpha   90.00
_cell.angle_beta   90.00
_cell.angle_gamma   90.00
#
_symmetry.space_group_name_H-M   'P 1'
#
loop_
_entity.id
_entity.type
_entity.pdbx_description
1 polymer ?
#
loop_
_entity_poly.entity_id
_entity_poly.type
_entity_poly.pdbx_seq_one_letter_code
_entity_poly.pdbx_strand_id
1 'polypeptide(L)'
;MIVKMIQNLRNRMEVRNEKIQEMFNKDLEELKNKQTEMNNIVTEMKNTIEGINNRITEAEERISELEDKMVETTAEEQNKEKRMKRIEDNLRHLWDNTKCTNIQITGISKEEEKKKGSEKIFEEIIVENFPNRGKDIVTQVQEAQRVTYRINHRRNTPRHILIK
;
A
#
# COMPACT_ATOMS: atom_id res chain seq x y z
N MET A 1 39.65 -67.86 -71.35
CA MET A 1 39.01 -66.53 -71.42
C MET A 1 38.00 -66.32 -70.28
N ILE A 2 37.07 -67.26 -70.04
CA ILE A 2 36.01 -67.17 -69.03
C ILE A 2 36.53 -67.02 -67.58
N VAL A 3 37.52 -67.82 -67.16
CA VAL A 3 38.06 -67.79 -65.79
C VAL A 3 38.63 -66.40 -65.40
N LYS A 4 39.34 -65.72 -66.32
CA LYS A 4 39.85 -64.37 -66.10
C LYS A 4 38.72 -63.33 -65.97
N MET A 5 37.61 -63.50 -66.71
CA MET A 5 36.44 -62.61 -66.60
C MET A 5 35.74 -62.77 -65.25
N ILE A 6 35.61 -64.00 -64.76
CA ILE A 6 35.04 -64.30 -63.43
C ILE A 6 35.91 -63.69 -62.32
N GLN A 7 37.24 -63.84 -62.39
CA GLN A 7 38.14 -63.26 -61.39
C GLN A 7 38.07 -61.72 -61.39
N ASN A 8 38.02 -61.08 -62.56
CA ASN A 8 37.86 -59.62 -62.66
C ASN A 8 36.50 -59.13 -62.12
N LEU A 9 35.44 -59.94 -62.23
CA LEU A 9 34.16 -59.62 -61.61
C LEU A 9 34.21 -59.76 -60.10
N ARG A 10 34.81 -60.84 -59.58
CA ARG A 10 35.01 -61.06 -58.15
C ARG A 10 35.74 -59.87 -57.50
N ASN A 11 36.90 -59.50 -58.03
CA ASN A 11 37.69 -58.40 -57.48
C ASN A 11 36.91 -57.06 -57.54
N ARG A 12 36.12 -56.82 -58.60
CA ARG A 12 35.25 -55.63 -58.68
C ARG A 12 34.13 -55.64 -57.65
N MET A 13 33.60 -56.81 -57.30
CA MET A 13 32.58 -56.95 -56.25
C MET A 13 33.18 -56.75 -54.86
N GLU A 14 34.37 -57.30 -54.59
CA GLU A 14 35.09 -57.08 -53.32
C GLU A 14 35.34 -55.59 -53.07
N VAL A 15 35.90 -54.87 -54.04
CA VAL A 15 36.14 -53.42 -53.93
C VAL A 15 34.83 -52.63 -53.70
N ARG A 16 33.72 -53.05 -54.32
CA ARG A 16 32.42 -52.40 -54.07
C ARG A 16 31.92 -52.68 -52.66
N ASN A 17 32.06 -53.90 -52.16
CA ASN A 17 31.66 -54.27 -50.81
C ASN A 17 32.47 -53.52 -49.75
N GLU A 18 33.79 -53.42 -49.91
CA GLU A 18 34.66 -52.64 -49.01
C GLU A 18 34.24 -51.17 -48.94
N LYS A 19 33.97 -50.54 -50.10
CA LYS A 19 33.47 -49.16 -50.15
C LYS A 19 32.13 -48.99 -49.46
N ILE A 20 31.21 -49.94 -49.65
CA ILE A 20 29.91 -49.92 -48.99
C ILE A 20 30.09 -50.03 -47.47
N GLN A 21 30.94 -50.95 -47.01
CA GLN A 21 31.24 -51.15 -45.59
C GLN A 21 31.89 -49.90 -44.98
N GLU A 22 32.81 -49.25 -45.68
CA GLU A 22 33.45 -48.01 -45.25
C GLU A 22 32.44 -46.86 -45.11
N MET A 23 31.55 -46.68 -46.10
CA MET A 23 30.49 -45.66 -46.02
C MET A 23 29.55 -45.92 -44.83
N PHE A 24 29.09 -47.16 -44.65
CA PHE A 24 28.21 -47.51 -43.53
C PHE A 24 28.87 -47.28 -42.17
N ASN A 25 30.16 -47.63 -42.03
CA ASN A 25 30.89 -47.40 -40.78
C ASN A 25 31.03 -45.91 -40.48
N LYS A 26 31.28 -45.08 -41.50
CA LYS A 26 31.36 -43.63 -41.35
C LYS A 26 30.04 -43.03 -40.90
N ASP A 27 28.93 -43.41 -41.55
CA ASP A 27 27.59 -42.94 -41.19
C ASP A 27 27.20 -43.40 -39.77
N LEU A 28 27.56 -44.62 -39.39
CA LEU A 28 27.33 -45.16 -38.05
C LEU A 28 28.08 -44.35 -36.98
N GLU A 29 29.34 -44.01 -37.25
CA GLU A 29 30.16 -43.22 -36.32
C GLU A 29 29.65 -41.79 -36.18
N GLU A 30 29.21 -41.16 -37.28
CA GLU A 30 28.56 -39.85 -37.24
C GLU A 30 27.28 -39.88 -36.42
N LEU A 31 26.47 -40.93 -36.56
CA LEU A 31 25.23 -41.10 -35.81
C LEU A 31 25.49 -41.31 -34.30
N LYS A 32 26.52 -42.07 -33.92
CA LYS A 32 26.95 -42.22 -32.51
C LYS A 32 27.41 -40.91 -31.90
N ASN A 33 28.16 -40.10 -32.64
CA ASN A 33 28.62 -38.80 -32.16
C ASN A 33 27.43 -37.87 -31.92
N LYS A 34 26.49 -37.77 -32.87
CA LYS A 34 25.25 -37.00 -32.70
C LYS A 34 24.42 -37.48 -31.52
N GLN A 35 24.33 -38.80 -31.31
CA GLN A 35 23.63 -39.37 -30.16
C GLN A 35 24.30 -38.97 -28.84
N THR A 36 25.63 -38.95 -28.79
CA THR A 36 26.39 -38.55 -27.60
C THR A 36 26.20 -37.06 -27.29
N GLU A 37 26.26 -36.19 -28.31
CA GLU A 37 25.97 -34.76 -28.18
C GLU A 37 24.56 -34.52 -27.64
N MET A 38 23.56 -35.22 -28.19
CA MET A 38 22.18 -35.13 -27.73
C MET A 38 22.03 -35.54 -26.26
N ASN A 39 22.70 -36.61 -25.82
CA ASN A 39 22.66 -37.05 -24.43
C ASN A 39 23.29 -36.04 -23.46
N ASN A 40 24.36 -35.36 -23.87
CA ASN A 40 24.98 -34.31 -23.07
C ASN A 40 24.01 -33.13 -22.90
N ILE A 41 23.37 -32.67 -23.99
CA ILE A 41 22.38 -31.59 -23.94
C ILE A 41 21.21 -31.96 -23.02
N VAL A 42 20.67 -33.19 -23.14
CA VAL A 42 19.59 -33.67 -22.26
C VAL A 42 20.01 -33.65 -20.78
N THR A 43 21.26 -33.99 -20.49
CA THR A 43 21.79 -33.97 -19.12
C THR A 43 21.89 -32.54 -18.58
N GLU A 44 22.38 -31.59 -19.38
CA GLU A 44 22.44 -30.17 -19.01
C GLU A 44 21.04 -29.58 -18.78
N MET A 45 20.08 -29.92 -19.65
CA MET A 45 18.68 -29.52 -19.49
C MET A 45 18.10 -30.04 -18.18
N LYS A 46 18.36 -31.30 -17.84
CA LYS A 46 17.89 -31.91 -16.59
C LYS A 46 18.42 -31.17 -15.36
N ASN A 47 19.72 -30.87 -15.32
CA ASN A 47 20.33 -30.14 -14.21
C ASN A 47 19.77 -28.72 -14.10
N THR A 48 19.51 -28.07 -15.23
CA THR A 48 18.90 -26.73 -15.27
C THR A 48 17.48 -26.75 -14.71
N ILE A 49 16.67 -27.74 -15.09
CA ILE A 49 15.30 -27.91 -14.58
C ILE A 49 15.32 -28.17 -13.07
N GLU A 50 16.23 -29.01 -12.58
CA GLU A 50 16.39 -29.28 -11.15
C GLU A 50 16.76 -27.99 -10.38
N GLY A 51 17.68 -27.19 -10.91
CA GLY A 51 18.03 -25.89 -10.34
C GLY A 51 16.87 -24.90 -10.33
N ILE A 52 16.01 -24.90 -11.36
CA ILE A 52 14.80 -24.08 -11.40
C ILE A 52 13.80 -24.54 -10.34
N ASN A 53 13.58 -25.85 -10.20
CA ASN A 53 12.64 -26.40 -9.22
C ASN A 53 13.03 -26.02 -7.78
N ASN A 54 14.31 -26.12 -7.42
CA ASN A 54 14.78 -25.72 -6.09
C ASN A 54 14.51 -24.24 -5.80
N ARG A 55 14.72 -23.37 -6.80
CA ARG A 55 14.42 -21.93 -6.69
C ARG A 55 12.92 -21.65 -6.56
N ILE A 56 12.07 -22.44 -7.22
CA ILE A 56 10.61 -22.33 -7.10
C ILE A 56 10.19 -22.69 -5.68
N THR A 57 10.66 -23.81 -5.13
CA THR A 57 10.35 -24.22 -3.76
C THR A 57 10.78 -23.17 -2.73
N GLU A 58 11.99 -22.61 -2.87
CA GLU A 58 12.45 -21.52 -1.99
C GLU A 58 11.55 -20.28 -2.11
N ALA A 59 11.12 -19.93 -3.34
CA ALA A 59 10.22 -18.81 -3.56
C ALA A 59 8.83 -19.05 -2.95
N GLU A 60 8.30 -20.27 -3.03
CA GLU A 60 7.02 -20.68 -2.43
C GLU A 60 7.04 -20.54 -0.90
N GLU A 61 8.11 -21.03 -0.24
CA GLU A 61 8.29 -20.87 1.20
C GLU A 61 8.33 -19.39 1.62
N ARG A 62 9.09 -18.57 0.88
CA ARG A 62 9.17 -17.13 1.13
C ARG A 62 7.85 -16.40 0.92
N ILE A 63 7.04 -16.83 -0.05
CA ILE A 63 5.70 -16.28 -0.26
C ILE A 63 4.80 -16.62 0.94
N SER A 64 4.83 -17.87 1.40
CA SER A 64 4.04 -18.29 2.58
C SER A 64 4.39 -17.47 3.83
N GLU A 65 5.68 -17.26 4.10
CA GLU A 65 6.10 -16.43 5.23
C GLU A 65 5.64 -14.97 5.12
N LEU A 66 5.60 -14.42 3.90
CA LEU A 66 5.13 -13.05 3.67
C LEU A 66 3.61 -12.94 3.82
N GLU A 67 2.85 -13.96 3.41
CA GLU A 67 1.41 -14.03 3.60
C GLU A 67 1.05 -14.00 5.10
N ASP A 68 1.74 -14.81 5.92
CA ASP A 68 1.53 -14.82 7.38
C ASP A 68 1.81 -13.46 8.01
N LYS A 69 2.95 -12.83 7.66
CA LYS A 69 3.31 -11.48 8.14
C LYS A 69 2.30 -10.42 7.72
N MET A 70 1.72 -10.53 6.53
CA MET A 70 0.71 -9.61 6.03
C MET A 70 -0.58 -9.69 6.85
N VAL A 71 -1.01 -10.90 7.23
CA VAL A 71 -2.18 -11.11 8.08
C VAL A 71 -1.98 -10.48 9.47
N GLU A 72 -0.81 -10.70 10.08
CA GLU A 72 -0.48 -10.11 11.39
C GLU A 72 -0.48 -8.58 11.34
N THR A 73 0.17 -8.00 10.33
CA THR A 73 0.23 -6.53 10.13
C THR A 73 -1.16 -5.93 9.97
N THR A 74 -2.04 -6.59 9.20
CA THR A 74 -3.41 -6.14 8.98
C THR A 74 -4.22 -6.13 10.28
N ALA A 75 -4.06 -7.17 11.12
CA ALA A 75 -4.73 -7.26 12.41
C ALA A 75 -4.25 -6.15 13.37
N GLU A 76 -2.95 -5.86 13.40
CA GLU A 76 -2.41 -4.75 14.17
C GLU A 76 -2.97 -3.40 13.74
N GLU A 77 -3.06 -3.16 12.43
CA GLU A 77 -3.54 -1.89 11.87
C GLU A 77 -5.01 -1.65 12.22
N GLN A 78 -5.86 -2.68 12.11
CA GLN A 78 -7.25 -2.61 12.58
C GLN A 78 -7.36 -2.29 14.07
N ASN A 79 -6.45 -2.81 14.90
CA ASN A 79 -6.44 -2.51 16.33
C ASN A 79 -6.01 -1.05 16.61
N LYS A 80 -4.99 -0.56 15.89
CA LYS A 80 -4.53 0.85 15.95
C LYS A 80 -5.66 1.79 15.53
N GLU A 81 -6.38 1.47 14.45
CA GLU A 81 -7.54 2.23 13.97
C GLU A 81 -8.65 2.31 15.01
N LYS A 82 -9.05 1.17 15.61
CA LYS A 82 -10.05 1.13 16.69
C LYS A 82 -9.65 1.98 17.89
N ARG A 83 -8.36 1.98 18.27
CA ARG A 83 -7.83 2.83 19.36
C ARG A 83 -7.90 4.30 19.00
N MET A 84 -7.49 4.68 17.79
CA MET A 84 -7.58 6.07 17.31
C MET A 84 -9.02 6.58 17.32
N LYS A 85 -9.96 5.79 16.82
CA LYS A 85 -11.39 6.15 16.81
C LYS A 85 -11.93 6.42 18.22
N ARG A 86 -11.58 5.58 19.20
CA ARG A 86 -11.95 5.82 20.61
C ARG A 86 -11.35 7.11 21.16
N ILE A 87 -10.09 7.40 20.83
CA ILE A 87 -9.42 8.63 21.25
C ILE A 87 -10.13 9.85 20.65
N GLU A 88 -10.46 9.80 19.35
CA GLU A 88 -11.21 10.86 18.67
C GLU A 88 -12.59 11.08 19.30
N ASP A 89 -13.35 10.01 19.54
CA ASP A 89 -14.66 10.11 20.18
C ASP A 89 -14.56 10.70 21.60
N ASN A 90 -13.55 10.30 22.38
CA ASN A 90 -13.28 10.85 23.70
C ASN A 90 -12.90 12.33 23.64
N LEU A 91 -12.08 12.74 22.67
CA LEU A 91 -11.71 14.15 22.47
C LEU A 91 -12.92 14.98 22.08
N ARG A 92 -13.79 14.46 21.21
CA ARG A 92 -15.06 15.12 20.85
C ARG A 92 -15.94 15.30 22.09
N HIS A 93 -16.10 14.26 22.91
CA HIS A 93 -16.87 14.34 24.15
C HIS A 93 -16.30 15.37 25.14
N LEU A 94 -14.97 15.40 25.34
CA LEU A 94 -14.32 16.41 26.19
C LEU A 94 -14.51 17.82 25.64
N TRP A 95 -14.41 18.00 24.33
CA TRP A 95 -14.61 19.29 23.68
C TRP A 95 -16.06 19.78 23.78
N ASP A 96 -17.02 18.87 23.63
CA ASP A 96 -18.44 19.18 23.78
C ASP A 96 -18.76 19.51 25.25
N ASN A 97 -18.18 18.77 26.19
CA ASN A 97 -18.34 19.05 27.62
C ASN A 97 -17.70 20.38 28.04
N THR A 98 -16.56 20.78 27.47
CA THR A 98 -15.96 22.11 27.74
C THR A 98 -16.70 23.25 27.04
N LYS A 99 -17.53 22.95 26.05
CA LYS A 99 -18.32 23.93 25.31
C LYS A 99 -19.78 24.03 25.75
N CYS A 100 -20.29 23.06 26.49
CA CYS A 100 -21.71 23.01 26.86
C CYS A 100 -22.16 24.20 27.71
N THR A 101 -21.24 24.84 28.45
CA THR A 101 -21.48 26.05 29.23
C THR A 101 -21.27 27.33 28.43
N ASN A 102 -20.65 27.26 27.26
CA ASN A 102 -20.25 28.45 26.51
C ASN A 102 -21.42 29.02 25.72
N ILE A 103 -21.66 30.33 25.82
CA ILE A 103 -22.69 31.06 25.08
C ILE A 103 -22.04 31.81 23.91
N GLN A 104 -22.66 31.74 22.73
CA GLN A 104 -22.18 32.42 21.55
C GLN A 104 -23.10 33.61 21.19
N ILE A 105 -22.59 34.84 21.28
CA ILE A 105 -23.31 36.06 20.90
C ILE A 105 -22.88 36.49 19.50
N THR A 106 -23.83 36.60 18.57
CA THR A 106 -23.62 37.06 17.19
C THR A 106 -24.29 38.41 16.95
N GLY A 107 -23.88 39.12 15.89
CA GLY A 107 -24.49 40.41 15.51
C GLY A 107 -23.84 41.65 16.14
N ILE A 108 -22.98 41.47 17.16
CA ILE A 108 -22.29 42.59 17.82
C ILE A 108 -21.21 43.18 16.92
N SER A 109 -21.24 44.49 16.67
CA SER A 109 -20.23 45.17 15.85
C SER A 109 -18.87 45.23 16.56
N LYS A 110 -17.76 45.29 15.80
CA LYS A 110 -16.41 45.47 16.38
C LYS A 110 -16.25 46.79 17.12
N GLU A 111 -16.93 47.83 16.66
CA GLU A 111 -16.80 49.16 17.23
C GLU A 111 -17.54 49.28 18.57
N GLU A 112 -18.73 48.68 18.65
CA GLU A 112 -19.51 48.63 19.89
C GLU A 112 -18.80 47.84 20.99
N GLU A 113 -18.27 46.66 20.66
CA GLU A 113 -17.45 45.86 21.58
C GLU A 113 -16.23 46.63 22.10
N LYS A 114 -15.54 47.39 21.24
CA LYS A 114 -14.41 48.23 21.66
C LYS A 114 -14.81 49.37 22.59
N LYS A 115 -16.01 49.92 22.43
CA LYS A 115 -16.51 51.04 23.25
C LYS A 115 -16.98 50.61 24.63
N LYS A 116 -17.72 49.49 24.70
CA LYS A 116 -18.40 49.05 25.93
C LYS A 116 -17.70 47.88 26.64
N GLY A 117 -16.93 47.07 25.92
CA GLY A 117 -16.42 45.79 26.39
C GLY A 117 -17.43 44.65 26.18
N SER A 118 -16.93 43.43 25.98
CA SER A 118 -17.72 42.22 25.74
C SER A 118 -18.60 41.81 26.93
N GLU A 119 -18.08 41.92 28.15
CA GLU A 119 -18.81 41.60 29.39
C GLU A 119 -20.01 42.53 29.57
N LYS A 120 -19.79 43.85 29.47
CA LYS A 120 -20.83 44.86 29.61
C LYS A 120 -21.94 44.71 28.56
N ILE A 121 -21.59 44.35 27.33
CA ILE A 121 -22.58 44.06 26.28
C ILE A 121 -23.44 42.84 26.65
N PHE A 122 -22.83 41.80 27.22
CA PHE A 122 -23.58 40.63 27.69
C PHE A 122 -24.52 41.01 28.85
N GLU A 123 -24.06 41.81 29.82
CA GLU A 123 -24.90 42.33 30.91
C GLU A 123 -26.11 43.10 30.40
N GLU A 124 -25.92 44.03 29.45
CA GLU A 124 -27.00 44.80 28.83
C GLU A 124 -28.03 43.87 28.16
N ILE A 125 -27.57 42.89 27.38
CA ILE A 125 -28.44 41.91 26.70
C ILE A 125 -29.26 41.10 27.71
N ILE A 126 -28.62 40.64 28.79
CA ILE A 126 -29.27 39.81 29.81
C ILE A 126 -30.30 40.61 30.61
N VAL A 127 -30.01 41.85 30.99
CA VAL A 127 -30.96 42.72 31.71
C VAL A 127 -32.16 43.07 30.82
N GLU A 128 -31.92 43.34 29.54
CA GLU A 128 -32.97 43.68 28.58
C GLU A 128 -33.91 42.51 28.30
N ASN A 129 -33.37 41.29 28.13
CA ASN A 129 -34.16 40.13 27.72
C ASN A 129 -34.64 39.26 28.90
N PHE A 130 -33.92 39.26 30.03
CA PHE A 130 -34.18 38.39 31.19
C PHE A 130 -34.14 39.19 32.52
N PRO A 131 -35.04 40.18 32.71
CA PRO A 131 -35.00 41.11 33.84
C PRO A 131 -35.07 40.43 35.22
N ASN A 132 -35.74 39.27 35.32
CA ASN A 132 -35.91 38.53 36.57
C ASN A 132 -34.71 37.63 36.94
N ARG A 133 -33.79 37.36 36.00
CA ARG A 133 -32.64 36.46 36.19
C ARG A 133 -31.30 37.12 35.92
N GLY A 134 -31.30 38.40 35.56
CA GLY A 134 -30.11 39.02 34.99
C GLY A 134 -28.92 39.11 35.92
N LYS A 135 -29.15 39.38 37.22
CA LYS A 135 -28.07 39.50 38.22
C LYS A 135 -27.38 38.16 38.51
N ASP A 136 -28.12 37.06 38.44
CA ASP A 136 -27.61 35.73 38.78
C ASP A 136 -26.78 35.11 37.66
N ILE A 137 -27.10 35.44 36.40
CA ILE A 137 -26.40 34.93 35.22
C ILE A 137 -25.08 35.69 35.01
N VAL A 138 -25.10 37.01 35.21
CA VAL A 138 -23.92 37.87 35.02
C VAL A 138 -22.79 37.49 35.99
N THR A 139 -23.12 37.13 37.22
CA THR A 139 -22.14 36.75 38.25
C THR A 139 -21.46 35.39 38.02
N GLN A 140 -21.98 34.58 37.09
CA GLN A 140 -21.43 33.26 36.76
C GLN A 140 -20.45 33.29 35.56
N VAL A 141 -20.33 34.42 34.87
CA VAL A 141 -19.43 34.56 33.72
C VAL A 141 -17.98 34.56 34.18
N GLN A 142 -17.16 33.71 33.58
CA GLN A 142 -15.72 33.62 33.83
C GLN A 142 -14.91 34.39 32.79
N GLU A 143 -15.34 34.36 31.53
CA GLU A 143 -14.63 35.02 30.43
C GLU A 143 -15.59 35.42 29.32
N ALA A 144 -15.55 36.67 28.87
CA ALA A 144 -16.27 37.10 27.68
C ALA A 144 -15.30 37.70 26.66
N GLN A 145 -15.08 37.03 25.53
CA GLN A 145 -14.14 37.50 24.53
C GLN A 145 -14.57 37.17 23.11
N ARG A 146 -14.26 38.06 22.17
CA ARG A 146 -14.43 37.76 20.75
C ARG A 146 -13.41 36.76 20.25
N VAL A 147 -13.88 35.75 19.53
CA VAL A 147 -13.05 34.64 19.05
C VAL A 147 -12.01 35.10 18.03
N THR A 148 -10.75 34.84 18.35
CA THR A 148 -9.53 35.29 17.67
C THR A 148 -8.96 34.25 16.70
N TYR A 149 -9.75 33.61 15.84
CA TYR A 149 -9.13 32.81 14.76
C TYR A 149 -8.47 33.74 13.71
N ARG A 150 -7.46 33.33 12.93
CA ARG A 150 -6.75 34.18 11.94
C ARG A 150 -7.68 35.20 11.25
N ILE A 151 -7.36 36.51 11.33
CA ILE A 151 -8.21 37.59 10.81
C ILE A 151 -8.32 37.46 9.29
N ASN A 152 -9.39 36.82 8.81
CA ASN A 152 -9.73 36.83 7.39
C ASN A 152 -10.28 38.23 7.05
N HIS A 153 -9.48 39.02 6.33
CA HIS A 153 -9.83 40.37 5.91
C HIS A 153 -10.96 40.43 4.87
N ARG A 154 -11.35 39.30 4.25
CA ARG A 154 -12.47 39.21 3.29
C ARG A 154 -13.83 38.98 3.98
N ARG A 155 -13.88 38.82 5.30
CA ARG A 155 -15.12 38.54 6.02
C ARG A 155 -15.80 39.84 6.44
N ASN A 156 -16.97 40.11 5.85
CA ASN A 156 -17.75 41.33 6.12
C ASN A 156 -18.63 41.22 7.38
N THR A 157 -18.91 40.00 7.87
CA THR A 157 -19.72 39.79 9.09
C THR A 157 -18.89 39.94 10.36
N PRO A 158 -19.39 40.60 11.41
CA PRO A 158 -18.77 40.58 12.73
C PRO A 158 -18.64 39.15 13.27
N ARG A 159 -17.61 38.89 14.08
CA ARG A 159 -17.40 37.57 14.69
C ARG A 159 -18.23 37.39 15.94
N HIS A 160 -18.44 36.16 16.36
CA HIS A 160 -19.11 35.94 17.63
C HIS A 160 -18.21 36.29 18.82
N ILE A 161 -18.87 36.71 19.90
CA ILE A 161 -18.32 36.77 21.25
C ILE A 161 -18.64 35.44 21.92
N LEU A 162 -17.64 34.83 22.55
CA LEU A 162 -17.80 33.63 23.35
C LEU A 162 -17.82 34.06 24.82
N ILE A 163 -18.86 33.64 25.54
CA ILE A 163 -18.99 33.78 26.99
C ILE A 163 -18.76 32.39 27.58
N LYS A 164 -17.86 32.26 28.55
CA LYS A 164 -17.60 31.05 29.32
C LYS A 164 -18.06 31.22 30.76
#